data_AF-A0A9E3F194-F1
#
_entry.id   AF-A0A9E3F194-F1
#
_cell.length_a   1.000
_cell.length_b   1.000
_cell.length_c   1.000
_cell.angle_alpha   90.00
_cell.angle_beta   90.00
_cell.angle_gamma   90.00
#
_symmetry.space_group_name_H-M   'P 1'
#
loop_
_entity.id
_entity.type
_entity.pdbx_description
1 polymer ?
#
loop_
_entity_poly.entity_id
_entity_poly.type
_entity_poly.pdbx_seq_one_letter_code
_entity_poly.pdbx_strand_id
1 'polypeptide(L)'
;MTAEAPPLGELEASRPYPPRTGPKGNLVYRLITTTDHKMIGIMYVVTCFVFFFVGGLLALLMRTELAAPGLQFLSNEQYNQLFTMHGTIMLLFYATPIVFGFANLVLPLQIGAPDVAFPRLNAFSFWLFLFGATIGMAGFITPGGAAEFGWTAYTPLTDAIHSPGTGADLWIVGLILAGLGTILGGVNMITTVVCMRAPGMTMFRMPIFTWNILVTSILVLLAFPLLTAALFGLAADRHLGAHVYDPSNGGVLLWQHLFWFFGHPEVYIVALPFFGIVTEIFPVFARKPIFGYTTLVYATISIAALSVAVWAHHMFATGAVLLPFFSFMTYLIAVPTGIKFFNWIGTMWKGQLTFETPMLFSVGFLLTFLLGGLTGVMLASPPLDFHVTDSYFVVAHFHYVLFGTIVFATFAGTYFWFPKMTGRLLDERLGKLHFWLTFIGFHTTFLIQH
;
A
#
# COMPACT_ATOMS: atom_id res chain seq x y z
N MET A 1 -59.66 -35.53 -5.69
CA MET A 1 -58.27 -35.06 -5.51
C MET A 1 -58.26 -34.12 -4.34
N THR A 2 -57.92 -34.63 -3.16
CA THR A 2 -57.70 -33.84 -1.95
C THR A 2 -56.37 -33.11 -2.11
N ALA A 3 -56.40 -31.79 -2.14
CA ALA A 3 -55.19 -30.98 -2.12
C ALA A 3 -54.51 -31.18 -0.77
N GLU A 4 -53.35 -31.85 -0.76
CA GLU A 4 -52.46 -31.85 0.40
C GLU A 4 -51.98 -30.41 0.63
N ALA A 5 -52.15 -29.92 1.85
CA ALA A 5 -51.56 -28.66 2.25
C ALA A 5 -50.03 -28.76 2.13
N PRO A 6 -49.34 -27.75 1.57
CA PRO A 6 -47.89 -27.75 1.55
C PRO A 6 -47.35 -27.91 2.97
N PRO A 7 -46.25 -28.66 3.18
CA PRO A 7 -45.68 -28.85 4.50
C PRO A 7 -45.45 -27.49 5.16
N LEU A 8 -45.97 -27.28 6.37
CA LEU A 8 -45.58 -26.14 7.20
C LEU A 8 -44.07 -26.26 7.38
N GLY A 9 -43.31 -25.35 6.75
CA GLY A 9 -41.85 -25.36 6.87
C GLY A 9 -41.44 -25.35 8.34
N GLU A 10 -40.54 -26.26 8.72
CA GLU A 10 -40.00 -26.31 10.08
C GLU A 10 -39.38 -24.95 10.41
N LEU A 11 -39.81 -24.33 11.53
CA LEU A 11 -39.24 -23.07 11.99
C LEU A 11 -37.80 -23.30 12.45
N GLU A 12 -36.82 -22.71 11.76
CA GLU A 12 -35.43 -22.74 12.20
C GLU A 12 -35.24 -21.86 13.45
N ALA A 13 -34.83 -22.48 14.56
CA ALA A 13 -34.49 -21.75 15.77
C ALA A 13 -33.25 -20.87 15.52
N SER A 14 -33.45 -19.56 15.51
CA SER A 14 -32.38 -18.57 15.31
C SER A 14 -32.37 -17.52 16.43
N ARG A 15 -31.20 -16.95 16.71
CA ARG A 15 -31.09 -15.83 17.66
C ARG A 15 -31.65 -14.55 17.01
N PRO A 16 -32.37 -13.68 17.75
CA PRO A 16 -32.87 -12.42 17.20
C PRO A 16 -31.74 -11.52 16.65
N TYR A 17 -30.56 -11.58 17.27
CA TYR A 17 -29.34 -10.93 16.80
C TYR A 17 -28.12 -11.83 16.99
N PRO A 18 -27.14 -11.81 16.06
CA PRO A 18 -25.86 -12.47 16.27
C PRO A 18 -25.09 -11.88 17.47
N PRO A 19 -24.21 -12.68 18.12
CA PRO A 19 -23.39 -12.21 19.24
C PRO A 19 -22.64 -10.92 18.92
N ARG A 20 -22.80 -9.89 19.78
CA ARG A 20 -22.14 -8.59 19.61
C ARG A 20 -20.64 -8.65 19.93
N THR A 21 -20.30 -9.36 21.00
CA THR A 21 -18.92 -9.62 21.43
C THR A 21 -18.77 -11.11 21.70
N GLY A 22 -17.53 -11.60 21.59
CA GLY A 22 -17.19 -12.97 22.00
C GLY A 22 -17.15 -13.13 23.53
N PRO A 23 -17.08 -14.37 24.03
CA PRO A 23 -16.81 -14.64 25.43
C PRO A 23 -15.57 -13.90 25.96
N LYS A 24 -15.63 -13.40 27.20
CA LYS A 24 -14.49 -12.71 27.83
C LYS A 24 -13.25 -13.61 27.85
N GLY A 25 -12.08 -13.03 27.56
CA GLY A 25 -10.78 -13.72 27.64
C GLY A 25 -10.39 -14.57 26.41
N ASN A 26 -11.27 -14.73 25.41
CA ASN A 26 -10.97 -15.59 24.26
C ASN A 26 -10.05 -14.95 23.20
N LEU A 27 -9.98 -13.62 23.16
CA LEU A 27 -9.39 -12.90 22.03
C LEU A 27 -7.87 -12.71 22.17
N VAL A 28 -7.36 -12.34 23.35
CA VAL A 28 -5.93 -12.01 23.54
C VAL A 28 -5.04 -13.22 23.27
N TYR A 29 -5.37 -14.37 23.88
CA TYR A 29 -4.63 -15.62 23.62
C TYR A 29 -4.70 -16.00 22.14
N ARG A 30 -5.89 -15.93 21.54
CA ARG A 30 -6.09 -16.23 20.11
C ARG A 30 -5.28 -15.30 19.21
N LEU A 31 -5.19 -14.01 19.51
CA LEU A 31 -4.39 -13.04 18.74
C LEU A 31 -2.91 -13.42 18.73
N ILE A 32 -2.38 -13.89 19.85
CA ILE A 32 -0.97 -14.25 19.99
C ILE A 32 -0.66 -15.57 19.28
N THR A 33 -1.54 -16.57 19.39
CA THR A 33 -1.26 -17.94 18.93
C THR A 33 -1.95 -18.32 17.61
N THR A 34 -2.65 -17.39 16.95
CA THR A 34 -3.41 -17.72 15.72
C THR A 34 -2.48 -18.05 14.55
N THR A 35 -2.90 -19.03 13.76
CA THR A 35 -2.35 -19.30 12.43
C THR A 35 -3.37 -19.04 11.31
N ASP A 36 -4.64 -18.77 11.66
CA ASP A 36 -5.72 -18.52 10.71
C ASP A 36 -5.47 -17.22 9.95
N HIS A 37 -5.29 -17.34 8.62
CA HIS A 37 -5.10 -16.22 7.71
C HIS A 37 -6.18 -15.13 7.84
N LYS A 38 -7.44 -15.49 8.16
CA LYS A 38 -8.52 -14.51 8.35
C LYS A 38 -8.26 -13.63 9.57
N MET A 39 -7.87 -14.24 10.69
CA MET A 39 -7.57 -13.50 11.93
C MET A 39 -6.33 -12.61 11.75
N ILE A 40 -5.28 -13.14 11.11
CA ILE A 40 -4.05 -12.39 10.82
C ILE A 40 -4.36 -11.23 9.86
N GLY A 41 -5.20 -11.45 8.84
CA GLY A 41 -5.67 -10.39 7.95
C GLY A 41 -6.41 -9.27 8.68
N ILE A 42 -7.28 -9.61 9.63
CA ILE A 42 -7.95 -8.62 10.49
C ILE A 42 -6.92 -7.86 11.34
N MET A 43 -5.93 -8.56 11.90
CA MET A 43 -4.86 -7.94 12.69
C MET A 43 -4.05 -6.94 11.86
N TYR A 44 -3.68 -7.27 10.62
CA TYR A 44 -3.05 -6.34 9.68
C TYR A 44 -3.95 -5.12 9.45
N VAL A 45 -5.21 -5.31 9.07
CA VAL A 45 -6.13 -4.21 8.77
C VAL A 45 -6.27 -3.26 9.96
N VAL A 46 -6.52 -3.78 11.16
CA VAL A 46 -6.66 -2.96 12.37
C VAL A 46 -5.36 -2.22 12.69
N THR A 47 -4.22 -2.91 12.67
CA THR A 47 -2.91 -2.33 12.98
C THR A 47 -2.53 -1.23 11.97
N CYS A 48 -2.71 -1.49 10.68
CA CYS A 48 -2.51 -0.52 9.62
C CYS A 48 -3.39 0.72 9.83
N PHE A 49 -4.66 0.57 10.21
CA PHE A 49 -5.50 1.74 10.51
C PHE A 49 -5.02 2.54 11.73
N VAL A 50 -4.44 1.89 12.74
CA VAL A 50 -3.77 2.61 13.83
C VAL A 50 -2.62 3.46 13.29
N PHE A 51 -1.74 2.89 12.47
CA PHE A 51 -0.65 3.62 11.83
C PHE A 51 -1.15 4.71 10.87
N PHE A 52 -2.25 4.48 10.15
CA PHE A 52 -2.91 5.47 9.31
C PHE A 52 -3.36 6.69 10.13
N PHE A 53 -3.97 6.48 11.31
CA PHE A 53 -4.35 7.59 12.18
C PHE A 53 -3.14 8.32 12.74
N VAL A 54 -2.07 7.60 13.12
CA VAL A 54 -0.83 8.22 13.60
C VAL A 54 -0.20 9.07 12.50
N GLY A 55 0.05 8.52 11.31
CA GLY A 55 0.63 9.29 10.21
C GLY A 55 -0.29 10.41 9.74
N GLY A 56 -1.62 10.23 9.79
CA GLY A 56 -2.59 11.27 9.47
C GLY A 56 -2.53 12.42 10.45
N LEU A 57 -2.37 12.13 11.75
CA LEU A 57 -2.15 13.15 12.78
C LEU A 57 -0.85 13.92 12.53
N LEU A 58 0.27 13.24 12.19
CA LEU A 58 1.52 13.92 11.84
C LEU A 58 1.32 14.88 10.65
N ALA A 59 0.57 14.45 9.63
CA ALA A 59 0.24 15.33 8.50
C ALA A 59 -0.61 16.53 8.93
N LEU A 60 -1.62 16.35 9.78
CA LEU A 60 -2.42 17.46 10.28
C LEU A 60 -1.56 18.48 11.04
N LEU A 61 -0.62 18.03 11.87
CA LEU A 61 0.33 18.92 12.55
C LEU A 61 1.18 19.70 11.55
N MET A 62 1.76 19.05 10.54
CA MET A 62 2.50 19.74 9.48
C MET A 62 1.63 20.75 8.73
N ARG A 63 0.38 20.39 8.39
CA ARG A 63 -0.53 21.28 7.67
C ARG A 63 -0.99 22.47 8.51
N THR A 64 -1.12 22.31 9.83
CA THR A 64 -1.41 23.43 10.74
C THR A 64 -0.23 24.39 10.87
N GLU A 65 1.02 23.88 10.85
CA GLU A 65 2.21 24.75 10.84
C GLU A 65 2.26 25.57 9.55
N LEU A 66 1.98 24.94 8.40
CA LEU A 66 1.96 25.59 7.09
C LEU A 66 0.73 26.48 6.81
N ALA A 67 -0.18 26.64 7.78
CA ALA A 67 -1.40 27.43 7.58
C ALA A 67 -1.14 28.94 7.51
N ALA A 68 -0.02 29.41 8.08
CA ALA A 68 0.45 30.78 8.00
C ALA A 68 1.97 30.81 7.74
N PRO A 69 2.52 31.91 7.20
CA PRO A 69 3.97 32.08 7.12
C PRO A 69 4.61 32.23 8.51
N GLY A 70 5.87 31.78 8.65
CA GLY A 70 6.62 31.78 9.92
C GLY A 70 6.61 30.43 10.61
N LEU A 71 7.13 30.39 11.84
CA LEU A 71 7.00 29.24 12.76
C LEU A 71 5.93 29.56 13.81
N GLN A 72 5.09 28.58 14.11
CA GLN A 72 3.87 28.76 14.91
C GLN A 72 3.98 27.91 16.17
N PHE A 73 4.19 26.60 16.03
CA PHE A 73 4.29 25.70 17.17
C PHE A 73 5.28 24.54 16.99
N LEU A 74 5.67 24.21 15.76
CA LEU A 74 6.75 23.26 15.49
C LEU A 74 8.10 23.99 15.36
N SER A 75 9.16 23.36 15.85
CA SER A 75 10.52 23.71 15.44
C SER A 75 10.82 23.15 14.04
N ASN A 76 11.85 23.68 13.38
CA ASN A 76 12.33 23.16 12.09
C ASN A 76 12.67 21.65 12.16
N GLU A 77 13.37 21.24 13.22
CA GLU A 77 13.74 19.84 13.46
C GLU A 77 12.50 18.96 13.63
N GLN A 78 11.53 19.39 14.45
CA GLN A 78 10.28 18.65 14.62
C GLN A 78 9.50 18.53 13.31
N TYR A 79 9.45 19.57 12.49
CA TYR A 79 8.79 19.50 11.18
C TYR A 79 9.46 18.44 10.28
N ASN A 80 10.79 18.43 10.22
CA ASN A 80 11.55 17.46 9.44
C ASN A 80 11.34 16.02 9.93
N GLN A 81 11.28 15.82 11.25
CA GLN A 81 10.95 14.53 11.87
C GLN A 81 9.53 14.07 11.53
N LEU A 82 8.56 14.98 11.62
CA LEU A 82 7.17 14.72 11.30
C LEU A 82 6.99 14.33 9.84
N PHE A 83 7.66 15.02 8.91
CA PHE A 83 7.61 14.70 7.48
C PHE A 83 8.21 13.32 7.18
N THR A 84 9.40 13.05 7.72
CA THR A 84 10.10 11.77 7.56
C THR A 84 9.26 10.61 8.07
N MET A 85 8.73 10.76 9.29
CA MET A 85 7.93 9.71 9.92
C MET A 85 6.55 9.59 9.29
N HIS A 86 5.91 10.68 8.86
CA HIS A 86 4.65 10.62 8.10
C HIS A 86 4.83 9.78 6.83
N GLY A 87 5.84 10.10 6.01
CA GLY A 87 6.12 9.36 4.77
C GLY A 87 6.42 7.89 5.04
N THR A 88 7.28 7.60 6.02
CA THR A 88 7.64 6.24 6.42
C THR A 88 6.43 5.44 6.89
N ILE A 89 5.62 6.01 7.79
CA ILE A 89 4.45 5.34 8.34
C ILE A 89 3.44 5.05 7.23
N MET A 90 3.14 6.04 6.38
CA MET A 90 2.13 5.90 5.34
C MET A 90 2.53 4.89 4.27
N LEU A 91 3.78 4.91 3.83
CA LEU A 91 4.26 3.99 2.80
C LEU A 91 4.54 2.60 3.40
N LEU A 92 5.44 2.53 4.38
CA LEU A 92 6.05 1.26 4.79
C LEU A 92 5.34 0.58 5.97
N PHE A 93 4.60 1.33 6.80
CA PHE A 93 3.87 0.77 7.95
C PHE A 93 2.34 0.72 7.75
N TYR A 94 1.81 1.41 6.74
CA TYR A 94 0.40 1.37 6.36
C TYR A 94 0.19 0.73 4.98
N ALA A 95 0.74 1.30 3.91
CA ALA A 95 0.44 0.87 2.55
C ALA A 95 1.04 -0.50 2.18
N THR A 96 2.32 -0.75 2.47
CA THR A 96 2.90 -2.06 2.21
C THR A 96 2.22 -3.17 3.02
N PRO A 97 1.98 -3.03 4.35
CA PRO A 97 1.42 -4.13 5.13
C PRO A 97 -0.07 -4.37 4.87
N ILE A 98 -0.85 -3.33 4.54
CA ILE A 98 -2.29 -3.52 4.24
C ILE A 98 -2.51 -4.33 2.95
N VAL A 99 -1.56 -4.33 2.01
CA VAL A 99 -1.55 -5.26 0.86
C VAL A 99 -1.64 -6.71 1.35
N PHE A 100 -0.76 -7.09 2.29
CA PHE A 100 -0.75 -8.42 2.87
C PHE A 100 -1.92 -8.64 3.84
N GLY A 101 -2.49 -7.57 4.40
CA GLY A 101 -3.78 -7.62 5.09
C GLY A 101 -4.90 -8.14 4.21
N PHE A 102 -5.12 -7.52 3.05
CA PHE A 102 -6.14 -8.00 2.09
C PHE A 102 -5.79 -9.34 1.46
N ALA A 103 -4.51 -9.61 1.18
CA ALA A 103 -4.07 -10.93 0.73
C ALA A 103 -4.49 -12.01 1.73
N ASN A 104 -4.19 -11.80 3.02
CA ASN A 104 -4.58 -12.70 4.08
C ASN A 104 -6.10 -12.84 4.22
N LEU A 105 -6.86 -11.76 4.09
CA LEU A 105 -8.32 -11.83 4.18
C LEU A 105 -8.95 -12.64 3.04
N VAL A 106 -8.51 -12.38 1.80
CA VAL A 106 -9.30 -12.71 0.61
C VAL A 106 -8.66 -13.77 -0.28
N LEU A 107 -7.33 -13.80 -0.41
CA LEU A 107 -6.65 -14.63 -1.41
C LEU A 107 -6.92 -16.12 -1.21
N PRO A 108 -6.75 -16.72 -0.01
CA PRO A 108 -7.05 -18.15 0.16
C PRO A 108 -8.51 -18.49 -0.16
N LEU A 109 -9.45 -17.58 0.19
CA LEU A 109 -10.87 -17.76 -0.11
C LEU A 109 -11.15 -17.73 -1.62
N GLN A 110 -10.50 -16.82 -2.35
CA GLN A 110 -10.67 -16.68 -3.80
C GLN A 110 -10.19 -17.89 -4.59
N ILE A 111 -9.16 -18.57 -4.10
CA ILE A 111 -8.58 -19.73 -4.79
C ILE A 111 -9.07 -21.07 -4.24
N GLY A 112 -9.94 -21.07 -3.23
CA GLY A 112 -10.45 -22.27 -2.57
C GLY A 112 -9.40 -23.02 -1.74
N ALA A 113 -8.37 -22.31 -1.26
CA ALA A 113 -7.39 -22.86 -0.35
C ALA A 113 -7.96 -22.88 1.09
N PRO A 114 -7.65 -23.92 1.90
CA PRO A 114 -8.11 -24.00 3.28
C PRO A 114 -7.42 -22.98 4.20
N ASP A 115 -6.16 -22.66 3.91
CA ASP A 115 -5.32 -21.68 4.59
C ASP A 115 -4.19 -21.25 3.63
N VAL A 116 -3.27 -20.41 4.09
CA VAL A 116 -2.01 -20.09 3.39
C VAL A 116 -0.98 -21.24 3.49
N ALA A 117 0.01 -21.24 2.61
CA ALA A 117 1.02 -22.31 2.51
C ALA A 117 1.86 -22.52 3.78
N PHE A 118 2.24 -21.43 4.44
CA PHE A 118 3.03 -21.45 5.66
C PHE A 118 2.32 -20.64 6.77
N PRO A 119 1.33 -21.23 7.47
CA PRO A 119 0.47 -20.49 8.42
C PRO A 119 1.23 -19.86 9.60
N ARG A 120 2.27 -20.52 10.11
CA ARG A 120 3.12 -19.95 11.18
C ARG A 120 4.05 -18.85 10.67
N LEU A 121 4.56 -18.99 9.45
CA LEU A 121 5.38 -17.95 8.82
C LEU A 121 4.54 -16.68 8.60
N ASN A 122 3.27 -16.86 8.24
CA ASN A 122 2.31 -15.76 8.11
C ASN A 122 2.12 -14.97 9.40
N ALA A 123 1.95 -15.66 10.53
CA ALA A 123 1.88 -15.01 11.84
C ALA A 123 3.20 -14.30 12.16
N PHE A 124 4.33 -14.94 11.88
CA PHE A 124 5.65 -14.35 12.10
C PHE A 124 5.87 -13.08 11.26
N SER A 125 5.47 -13.07 9.99
CA SER A 125 5.48 -11.89 9.11
C SER A 125 4.71 -10.71 9.71
N PHE A 126 3.55 -10.95 10.31
CA PHE A 126 2.77 -9.91 10.98
C PHE A 126 3.53 -9.34 12.19
N TRP A 127 4.09 -10.20 13.03
CA TRP A 127 4.80 -9.76 14.23
C TRP A 127 6.08 -8.99 13.90
N LEU A 128 6.83 -9.41 12.87
CA LEU A 128 7.99 -8.67 12.37
C LEU A 128 7.60 -7.27 11.88
N PHE A 129 6.49 -7.17 11.13
CA PHE A 129 5.94 -5.87 10.74
C PHE A 129 5.60 -5.01 11.96
N LEU A 130 4.78 -5.52 12.88
CA LEU A 130 4.33 -4.75 14.03
C LEU A 130 5.51 -4.28 14.88
N PHE A 131 6.42 -5.17 15.23
CA PHE A 131 7.58 -4.81 16.03
C PHE A 131 8.54 -3.87 15.29
N GLY A 132 8.77 -4.10 13.99
CA GLY A 132 9.60 -3.22 13.16
C GLY A 132 9.02 -1.81 13.08
N ALA A 133 7.71 -1.69 12.85
CA ALA A 133 7.01 -0.41 12.85
C ALA A 133 7.07 0.29 14.21
N THR A 134 6.89 -0.43 15.32
CA THR A 134 7.01 0.16 16.65
C THR A 134 8.44 0.60 16.99
N ILE A 135 9.46 -0.14 16.53
CA ILE A 135 10.87 0.23 16.70
C ILE A 135 11.17 1.49 15.89
N GLY A 136 10.77 1.55 14.62
CA GLY A 136 10.95 2.74 13.79
C GLY A 136 10.26 3.99 14.38
N MET A 137 9.10 3.80 15.01
CA MET A 137 8.37 4.87 15.69
C MET A 137 8.97 5.28 17.04
N ALA A 138 9.76 4.41 17.67
CA ALA A 138 10.35 4.69 18.98
C ALA A 138 11.33 5.87 18.97
N GLY A 139 11.75 6.34 17.78
CA GLY A 139 12.53 7.57 17.61
C GLY A 139 11.91 8.78 18.33
N PHE A 140 10.58 8.93 18.30
CA PHE A 140 9.87 10.02 19.00
C PHE A 140 10.04 10.00 20.53
N ILE A 141 10.45 8.88 21.12
CA ILE A 141 10.67 8.72 22.56
C ILE A 141 12.12 9.08 22.92
N THR A 142 13.02 9.11 21.93
CA THR A 142 14.44 9.44 22.18
C THR A 142 14.63 10.94 22.40
N PRO A 143 15.66 11.37 23.17
CA PRO A 143 15.89 12.79 23.45
C PRO A 143 16.12 13.66 22.20
N GLY A 144 16.73 13.10 21.16
CA GLY A 144 16.96 13.78 19.87
C GLY A 144 15.79 13.67 18.88
N GLY A 145 14.73 12.95 19.24
CA GLY A 145 13.57 12.73 18.38
C GLY A 145 13.81 11.69 17.27
N ALA A 146 12.87 11.64 16.32
CA ALA A 146 12.87 10.65 15.24
C ALA A 146 13.85 11.01 14.12
N ALA A 147 13.91 10.20 13.06
CA ALA A 147 14.67 10.50 11.86
C ALA A 147 14.17 11.81 11.20
N GLU A 148 15.08 12.69 10.75
CA GLU A 148 14.76 14.02 10.22
C GLU A 148 15.24 14.29 8.77
N PHE A 149 15.67 13.24 8.07
CA PHE A 149 16.35 13.34 6.77
C PHE A 149 15.43 13.13 5.54
N GLY A 150 14.12 13.04 5.75
CA GLY A 150 13.12 12.66 4.74
C GLY A 150 13.01 11.15 4.54
N TRP A 151 11.87 10.65 4.07
CA TRP A 151 11.69 9.19 3.89
C TRP A 151 12.60 8.58 2.80
N THR A 152 13.17 9.42 1.92
CA THR A 152 14.15 9.05 0.89
C THR A 152 15.55 8.75 1.44
N ALA A 153 15.84 9.25 2.65
CA ALA A 153 17.03 8.91 3.41
C ALA A 153 18.35 9.10 2.66
N TYR A 154 18.46 10.17 1.87
CA TYR A 154 19.65 10.44 1.06
C TYR A 154 20.91 10.60 1.91
N THR A 155 21.96 9.85 1.56
CA THR A 155 23.32 10.07 2.03
C THR A 155 23.91 11.30 1.31
N PRO A 156 24.73 12.16 1.96
CA PRO A 156 25.34 11.97 3.28
C PRO A 156 24.47 12.41 4.46
N LEU A 157 23.27 12.97 4.25
CA LEU A 157 22.45 13.49 5.35
C LEU A 157 22.12 12.44 6.42
N THR A 158 22.06 11.16 6.05
CA THR A 158 21.80 10.02 6.93
C THR A 158 23.03 9.47 7.66
N ASP A 159 24.24 9.97 7.41
CA ASP A 159 25.43 9.47 8.10
C ASP A 159 25.47 9.87 9.59
N ALA A 160 26.43 9.31 10.33
CA ALA A 160 26.56 9.57 11.76
C ALA A 160 27.04 11.00 12.09
N ILE A 161 27.55 11.75 11.12
CA ILE A 161 28.03 13.13 11.29
C ILE A 161 26.86 14.10 11.14
N HIS A 162 26.02 13.91 10.13
CA HIS A 162 24.91 14.78 9.79
C HIS A 162 23.63 14.45 10.56
N SER A 163 23.37 13.17 10.84
CA SER A 163 22.21 12.71 11.64
C SER A 163 22.65 11.80 12.80
N PRO A 164 23.35 12.32 13.82
CA PRO A 164 23.93 11.50 14.90
C PRO A 164 22.90 10.88 15.86
N GLY A 165 21.63 11.31 15.79
CA GLY A 165 20.58 10.88 16.71
C GLY A 165 20.19 9.40 16.58
N THR A 166 19.87 8.76 17.70
CA THR A 166 19.41 7.37 17.77
C THR A 166 18.10 7.11 17.03
N GLY A 167 17.28 8.15 16.80
CA GLY A 167 16.07 8.04 15.99
C GLY A 167 16.32 7.54 14.56
N ALA A 168 17.45 7.92 13.96
CA ALA A 168 17.87 7.42 12.66
C ALA A 168 18.18 5.92 12.70
N ASP A 169 18.87 5.44 13.73
CA ASP A 169 19.24 4.03 13.88
C ASP A 169 18.01 3.16 14.10
N LEU A 170 17.07 3.63 14.93
CA LEU A 170 15.79 2.96 15.16
C LEU A 170 14.94 2.89 13.88
N TRP A 171 14.96 3.94 13.07
CA TRP A 171 14.32 3.94 11.75
C TRP A 171 14.92 2.85 10.85
N ILE A 172 16.25 2.78 10.75
CA ILE A 172 16.97 1.78 9.93
C ILE A 172 16.61 0.35 10.38
N VAL A 173 16.76 0.04 11.67
CA VAL A 173 16.49 -1.30 12.22
C VAL A 173 15.01 -1.66 12.10
N GLY A 174 14.11 -0.69 12.35
CA GLY A 174 12.68 -0.88 12.22
C GLY A 174 12.27 -1.28 10.80
N LEU A 175 12.84 -0.62 9.79
CA LEU A 175 12.59 -0.94 8.39
C LEU A 175 13.20 -2.27 7.95
N ILE A 176 14.39 -2.64 8.44
CA ILE A 176 14.96 -3.97 8.19
C ILE A 176 14.02 -5.06 8.70
N LEU A 177 13.53 -4.91 9.94
CA LEU A 177 12.67 -5.91 10.58
C LEU A 177 11.31 -6.01 9.88
N ALA A 178 10.66 -4.87 9.61
CA ALA A 178 9.39 -4.83 8.89
C ALA A 178 9.54 -5.35 7.44
N GLY A 179 10.63 -4.99 6.77
CA GLY A 179 10.95 -5.44 5.42
C GLY A 179 11.13 -6.96 5.33
N LEU A 180 11.79 -7.57 6.31
CA LEU A 180 11.87 -9.04 6.41
C LEU A 180 10.48 -9.67 6.55
N GLY A 181 9.60 -9.09 7.37
CA GLY A 181 8.20 -9.53 7.48
C GLY A 181 7.49 -9.56 6.14
N THR A 182 7.65 -8.49 5.35
CA THR A 182 7.09 -8.34 3.98
C THR A 182 7.67 -9.39 3.02
N ILE A 183 8.99 -9.62 3.03
CA ILE A 183 9.64 -10.64 2.18
C ILE A 183 9.05 -12.03 2.45
N LEU A 184 8.95 -12.41 3.73
CA LEU A 184 8.39 -13.69 4.14
C LEU A 184 6.90 -13.82 3.77
N GLY A 185 6.15 -12.71 3.84
CA GLY A 185 4.78 -12.63 3.34
C GLY A 185 4.71 -12.90 1.83
N GLY A 186 5.61 -12.30 1.05
CA GLY A 186 5.72 -12.51 -0.40
C GLY A 186 5.96 -13.98 -0.76
N VAL A 187 6.92 -14.65 -0.10
CA VAL A 187 7.17 -16.09 -0.29
C VAL A 187 5.88 -16.89 -0.05
N ASN A 188 5.22 -16.64 1.07
CA ASN A 188 4.02 -17.38 1.46
C ASN A 188 2.86 -17.19 0.46
N MET A 189 2.62 -15.97 0.00
CA MET A 189 1.54 -15.68 -0.95
C MET A 189 1.82 -16.30 -2.33
N ILE A 190 3.06 -16.27 -2.82
CA ILE A 190 3.44 -16.96 -4.07
C ILE A 190 3.17 -18.46 -3.94
N THR A 191 3.69 -19.10 -2.91
CA THR A 191 3.52 -20.56 -2.72
C THR A 191 2.05 -20.94 -2.60
N THR A 192 1.25 -20.13 -1.90
CA THR A 192 -0.20 -20.33 -1.75
C THR A 192 -0.89 -20.32 -3.11
N VAL A 193 -0.62 -19.31 -3.94
CA VAL A 193 -1.23 -19.19 -5.29
C VAL A 193 -0.76 -20.30 -6.23
N VAL A 194 0.51 -20.68 -6.19
CA VAL A 194 1.06 -21.68 -7.11
C VAL A 194 0.57 -23.08 -6.76
N CYS A 195 0.56 -23.45 -5.47
CA CYS A 195 0.45 -24.84 -5.04
C CYS A 195 -0.90 -25.22 -4.40
N MET A 196 -1.74 -24.27 -3.96
CA MET A 196 -2.91 -24.57 -3.10
C MET A 196 -4.27 -24.21 -3.71
N ARG A 197 -4.34 -23.99 -5.02
CA ARG A 197 -5.60 -23.68 -5.71
C ARG A 197 -6.53 -24.89 -5.72
N ALA A 198 -7.83 -24.61 -5.74
CA ALA A 198 -8.86 -25.61 -5.91
C ALA A 198 -8.68 -26.41 -7.21
N PRO A 199 -8.99 -27.72 -7.22
CA PRO A 199 -8.96 -28.54 -8.43
C PRO A 199 -9.79 -27.92 -9.56
N GLY A 200 -9.21 -27.84 -10.76
CA GLY A 200 -9.85 -27.25 -11.95
C GLY A 200 -9.65 -25.73 -12.12
N MET A 201 -9.11 -25.04 -11.12
CA MET A 201 -8.70 -23.63 -11.23
C MET A 201 -7.30 -23.52 -11.86
N THR A 202 -7.26 -23.22 -13.16
CA THR A 202 -6.01 -22.91 -13.86
C THR A 202 -5.54 -21.48 -13.56
N MET A 203 -4.29 -21.14 -13.88
CA MET A 203 -3.75 -19.76 -13.74
C MET A 203 -4.68 -18.71 -14.34
N PHE A 204 -5.16 -18.92 -15.56
CA PHE A 204 -6.02 -17.97 -16.26
C PHE A 204 -7.50 -18.03 -15.87
N ARG A 205 -7.85 -18.72 -14.78
CA ARG A 205 -9.20 -18.73 -14.19
C ARG A 205 -9.24 -18.13 -12.77
N MET A 206 -8.13 -17.60 -12.28
CA MET A 206 -8.06 -16.95 -10.97
C MET A 206 -8.63 -15.52 -11.01
N PRO A 207 -9.17 -15.00 -9.90
CA PRO A 207 -9.57 -13.59 -9.83
C PRO A 207 -8.37 -12.63 -10.06
N ILE A 208 -8.66 -11.41 -10.54
CA ILE A 208 -7.59 -10.44 -10.86
C ILE A 208 -6.90 -9.94 -9.59
N PHE A 209 -7.62 -9.84 -8.46
CA PHE A 209 -6.98 -9.54 -7.17
C PHE A 209 -5.88 -10.56 -6.83
N THR A 210 -6.17 -11.85 -6.98
CA THR A 210 -5.18 -12.92 -6.73
C THR A 210 -3.98 -12.81 -7.69
N TRP A 211 -4.21 -12.53 -8.98
CA TRP A 211 -3.12 -12.26 -9.94
C TRP A 211 -2.23 -11.10 -9.51
N ASN A 212 -2.84 -10.01 -9.05
CA ASN A 212 -2.11 -8.83 -8.62
C ASN A 212 -1.30 -9.14 -7.36
N ILE A 213 -1.84 -9.87 -6.38
CA ILE A 213 -1.06 -10.31 -5.21
C ILE A 213 0.10 -11.21 -5.62
N LEU A 214 -0.08 -12.14 -6.57
CA LEU A 214 1.00 -12.99 -7.06
C LEU A 214 2.15 -12.14 -7.65
N VAL A 215 1.82 -11.22 -8.55
CA VAL A 215 2.81 -10.36 -9.21
C VAL A 215 3.46 -9.39 -8.22
N THR A 216 2.68 -8.79 -7.32
CA THR A 216 3.19 -7.95 -6.23
C THR A 216 4.15 -8.72 -5.33
N SER A 217 3.84 -9.96 -5.00
CA SER A 217 4.71 -10.79 -4.16
C SER A 217 6.03 -11.10 -4.85
N ILE A 218 6.05 -11.25 -6.19
CA ILE A 218 7.29 -11.37 -6.98
C ILE A 218 8.11 -10.09 -6.89
N LEU A 219 7.47 -8.92 -7.07
CA LEU A 219 8.15 -7.63 -6.91
C LEU A 219 8.73 -7.44 -5.51
N VAL A 220 8.01 -7.87 -4.46
CA VAL A 220 8.51 -7.83 -3.08
C VAL A 220 9.83 -8.58 -2.94
N LEU A 221 9.94 -9.77 -3.52
CA LEU A 221 11.18 -10.56 -3.49
C LEU A 221 12.33 -9.94 -4.29
N LEU A 222 12.04 -9.06 -5.26
CA LEU A 222 13.05 -8.34 -6.02
C LEU A 222 13.50 -7.04 -5.33
N ALA A 223 12.56 -6.33 -4.70
CA ALA A 223 12.78 -4.98 -4.19
C ALA A 223 13.22 -4.92 -2.71
N PHE A 224 12.53 -5.64 -1.83
CA PHE A 224 12.75 -5.51 -0.38
C PHE A 224 14.11 -6.05 0.10
N PRO A 225 14.67 -7.14 -0.46
CA PRO A 225 16.02 -7.55 -0.13
C PRO A 225 17.07 -6.47 -0.44
N LEU A 226 16.85 -5.68 -1.50
CA LEU A 226 17.75 -4.59 -1.86
C LEU A 226 17.70 -3.44 -0.86
N LEU A 227 16.49 -3.04 -0.41
CA LEU A 227 16.37 -2.08 0.69
C LEU A 227 17.07 -2.59 1.94
N THR A 228 16.86 -3.87 2.28
CA THR A 228 17.46 -4.48 3.46
C THR A 228 18.99 -4.44 3.39
N ALA A 229 19.57 -4.77 2.24
CA ALA A 229 21.00 -4.67 2.00
C ALA A 229 21.49 -3.22 2.11
N ALA A 230 20.75 -2.26 1.54
CA ALA A 230 21.13 -0.85 1.60
C ALA A 230 21.10 -0.30 3.04
N LEU A 231 20.08 -0.66 3.81
CA LEU A 231 19.95 -0.30 5.22
C LEU A 231 21.01 -0.94 6.10
N PHE A 232 21.41 -2.19 5.83
CA PHE A 232 22.55 -2.81 6.52
C PHE A 232 23.88 -2.10 6.19
N GLY A 233 24.08 -1.69 4.94
CA GLY A 233 25.21 -0.85 4.55
C GLY A 233 25.21 0.48 5.31
N LEU A 234 24.05 1.13 5.42
CA LEU A 234 23.92 2.41 6.11
C LEU A 234 24.14 2.27 7.61
N ALA A 235 23.63 1.19 8.23
CA ALA A 235 23.92 0.86 9.62
C ALA A 235 25.43 0.62 9.85
N ALA A 236 26.11 -0.05 8.91
CA ALA A 236 27.55 -0.27 8.98
C ALA A 236 28.34 1.05 8.85
N ASP A 237 27.96 1.94 7.95
CA ASP A 237 28.58 3.26 7.81
C ASP A 237 28.41 4.08 9.11
N ARG A 238 27.21 4.05 9.70
CA ARG A 238 26.90 4.80 10.92
C ARG A 238 27.57 4.25 12.19
N HIS A 239 27.73 2.93 12.31
CA HIS A 239 28.17 2.30 13.56
C HIS A 239 29.54 1.64 13.53
N LEU A 240 29.99 1.19 12.36
CA LEU A 240 31.22 0.42 12.21
C LEU A 240 32.34 1.22 11.53
N GLY A 241 32.06 2.46 11.10
CA GLY A 241 33.00 3.26 10.32
C GLY A 241 33.25 2.68 8.93
N ALA A 242 32.25 2.00 8.36
CA ALA A 242 32.30 1.63 6.95
C ALA A 242 32.18 2.88 6.06
N HIS A 243 32.62 2.76 4.80
CA HIS A 243 32.64 3.86 3.83
C HIS A 243 31.88 3.47 2.54
N VAL A 244 30.74 2.78 2.69
CA VAL A 244 29.94 2.30 1.55
C VAL A 244 29.26 3.46 0.83
N TYR A 245 28.66 4.37 1.60
CA TYR A 245 27.91 5.53 1.12
C TYR A 245 28.66 6.86 1.26
N ASP A 246 29.97 6.80 1.50
CA ASP A 246 30.85 7.96 1.54
C ASP A 246 30.79 8.74 0.21
N PRO A 247 30.56 10.07 0.23
CA PRO A 247 30.53 10.89 -0.98
C PRO A 247 31.78 10.78 -1.85
N SER A 248 32.95 10.58 -1.24
CA SER A 248 34.23 10.47 -1.96
C SER A 248 34.36 9.20 -2.80
N ASN A 249 33.58 8.16 -2.48
CA ASN A 249 33.59 6.87 -3.19
C ASN A 249 32.38 6.71 -4.14
N GLY A 250 31.63 7.78 -4.40
CA GLY A 250 30.39 7.74 -5.21
C GLY A 250 29.17 7.24 -4.44
N GLY A 251 29.27 7.15 -3.12
CA GLY A 251 28.26 6.58 -2.23
C GLY A 251 26.89 7.26 -2.29
N VAL A 252 26.86 8.57 -2.55
CA VAL A 252 25.61 9.34 -2.72
C VAL A 252 24.75 8.78 -3.84
N LEU A 253 25.33 8.55 -5.02
CA LEU A 253 24.59 7.98 -6.16
C LEU A 253 24.34 6.49 -5.98
N LEU A 254 25.24 5.77 -5.30
CA LEU A 254 25.01 4.38 -4.93
C LEU A 254 23.75 4.23 -4.07
N TRP A 255 23.58 5.07 -3.04
CA TRP A 255 22.36 5.09 -2.24
C TRP A 255 21.13 5.36 -3.11
N GLN A 256 21.15 6.42 -3.92
CA GLN A 256 20.00 6.79 -4.74
C GLN A 256 19.59 5.66 -5.70
N HIS A 257 20.54 5.02 -6.37
CA HIS A 257 20.23 3.89 -7.25
C HIS A 257 19.66 2.70 -6.48
N LEU A 258 20.24 2.31 -5.34
CA LEU A 258 19.74 1.18 -4.54
C LEU A 258 18.37 1.48 -3.94
N PHE A 259 18.21 2.67 -3.34
CA PHE A 259 16.98 3.10 -2.71
C PHE A 259 15.86 3.21 -3.74
N TRP A 260 16.09 3.84 -4.90
CA TRP A 260 15.03 3.98 -5.90
C TRP A 260 14.75 2.69 -6.66
N PHE A 261 15.73 1.81 -6.83
CA PHE A 261 15.47 0.46 -7.37
C PHE A 261 14.59 -0.37 -6.44
N PHE A 262 14.62 -0.10 -5.12
CA PHE A 262 13.58 -0.55 -4.21
C PHE A 262 12.29 0.28 -4.37
N GLY A 263 12.40 1.60 -4.25
CA GLY A 263 11.27 2.50 -4.01
C GLY A 263 10.29 2.57 -5.17
N HIS A 264 10.76 2.50 -6.42
CA HIS A 264 9.85 2.54 -7.55
C HIS A 264 9.05 1.24 -7.75
N PRO A 265 9.66 0.04 -7.68
CA PRO A 265 8.89 -1.19 -7.53
C PRO A 265 7.98 -1.20 -6.29
N GLU A 266 8.38 -0.61 -5.17
CA GLU A 266 7.55 -0.50 -3.97
C GLU A 266 6.25 0.25 -4.22
N VAL A 267 6.29 1.39 -4.95
CA VAL A 267 5.04 2.11 -5.27
C VAL A 267 4.08 1.27 -6.12
N TYR A 268 4.60 0.31 -6.91
CA TYR A 268 3.77 -0.65 -7.64
C TYR A 268 3.33 -1.86 -6.82
N ILE A 269 4.12 -2.28 -5.83
CA ILE A 269 3.71 -3.24 -4.79
C ILE A 269 2.48 -2.71 -4.05
N VAL A 270 2.42 -1.39 -3.77
CA VAL A 270 1.26 -0.73 -3.14
C VAL A 270 0.21 -0.20 -4.11
N ALA A 271 0.35 -0.41 -5.43
CA ALA A 271 -0.68 -0.02 -6.41
C ALA A 271 -1.43 -1.23 -6.97
N LEU A 272 -0.72 -2.26 -7.41
CA LEU A 272 -1.29 -3.41 -8.11
C LEU A 272 -2.36 -4.16 -7.28
N PRO A 273 -2.18 -4.46 -5.99
CA PRO A 273 -3.20 -5.17 -5.20
C PRO A 273 -4.53 -4.41 -5.15
N PHE A 274 -4.46 -3.09 -5.03
CA PHE A 274 -5.62 -2.22 -4.95
C PHE A 274 -6.33 -2.03 -6.29
N PHE A 275 -5.57 -2.02 -7.39
CA PHE A 275 -6.15 -2.23 -8.72
C PHE A 275 -6.94 -3.54 -8.76
N GLY A 276 -6.44 -4.58 -8.08
CA GLY A 276 -7.11 -5.86 -7.92
C GLY A 276 -8.42 -5.72 -7.16
N ILE A 277 -8.42 -5.06 -6.00
CA ILE A 277 -9.62 -4.80 -5.19
C ILE A 277 -10.70 -4.12 -6.02
N VAL A 278 -10.35 -3.02 -6.69
CA VAL A 278 -11.27 -2.27 -7.54
C VAL A 278 -11.78 -3.12 -8.71
N THR A 279 -10.93 -3.97 -9.28
CA THR A 279 -11.31 -4.92 -10.34
C THR A 279 -12.32 -5.97 -9.87
N GLU A 280 -12.31 -6.36 -8.60
CA GLU A 280 -13.31 -7.28 -8.02
C GLU A 280 -14.66 -6.56 -7.77
N ILE A 281 -14.62 -5.26 -7.46
CA ILE A 281 -15.81 -4.48 -7.12
C ILE A 281 -16.64 -4.15 -8.37
N PHE A 282 -16.02 -3.67 -9.45
CA PHE A 282 -16.75 -3.26 -10.65
C PHE A 282 -17.72 -4.30 -11.23
N PRO A 283 -17.33 -5.57 -11.46
CA PRO A 283 -18.25 -6.54 -12.07
C PRO A 283 -19.46 -6.84 -11.19
N VAL A 284 -19.32 -6.76 -9.85
CA VAL A 284 -20.42 -7.00 -8.91
C VAL A 284 -21.45 -5.89 -8.98
N PHE A 285 -21.01 -4.63 -8.92
CA PHE A 285 -21.93 -3.48 -8.93
C PHE A 285 -22.40 -3.07 -10.33
N ALA A 286 -21.67 -3.44 -11.38
CA ALA A 286 -22.09 -3.30 -12.78
C ALA A 286 -22.94 -4.47 -13.29
N ARG A 287 -22.98 -5.58 -12.55
CA ARG A 287 -23.69 -6.83 -12.90
C ARG A 287 -23.26 -7.37 -14.27
N LYS A 288 -21.97 -7.30 -14.54
CA LYS A 288 -21.36 -7.64 -15.83
C LYS A 288 -19.97 -8.24 -15.61
N PRO A 289 -19.54 -9.22 -16.42
CA PRO A 289 -18.16 -9.71 -16.37
C PRO A 289 -17.13 -8.60 -16.57
N ILE A 290 -15.95 -8.79 -16.00
CA ILE A 290 -14.82 -7.88 -16.21
C ILE A 290 -14.48 -7.81 -17.71
N PHE A 291 -14.42 -6.59 -18.25
CA PHE A 291 -14.10 -6.38 -19.65
C PHE A 291 -12.59 -6.56 -19.88
N GLY A 292 -12.22 -7.54 -20.71
CA GLY A 292 -10.81 -7.82 -21.03
C GLY A 292 -10.02 -8.44 -19.87
N TYR A 293 -10.54 -9.51 -19.25
CA TYR A 293 -9.84 -10.23 -18.18
C TYR A 293 -8.38 -10.57 -18.52
N THR A 294 -8.12 -11.19 -19.68
CA THR A 294 -6.75 -11.55 -20.10
C THR A 294 -5.87 -10.33 -20.33
N THR A 295 -6.45 -9.25 -20.88
CA THR A 295 -5.78 -7.96 -21.03
C THR A 295 -5.32 -7.41 -19.68
N LEU A 296 -6.15 -7.50 -18.64
CA LEU A 296 -5.78 -7.08 -17.29
C LEU A 296 -4.65 -7.91 -16.69
N VAL A 297 -4.61 -9.22 -16.95
CA VAL A 297 -3.51 -10.10 -16.52
C VAL A 297 -2.20 -9.68 -17.17
N TYR A 298 -2.17 -9.56 -18.50
CA TYR A 298 -0.96 -9.15 -19.21
C TYR A 298 -0.51 -7.73 -18.87
N ALA A 299 -1.45 -6.78 -18.71
CA ALA A 299 -1.12 -5.43 -18.26
C ALA A 299 -0.43 -5.43 -16.88
N THR A 300 -0.86 -6.30 -15.96
CA THR A 300 -0.24 -6.45 -14.63
C THR A 300 1.19 -6.96 -14.73
N ILE A 301 1.43 -7.99 -15.56
CA ILE A 301 2.77 -8.53 -15.80
C ILE A 301 3.67 -7.47 -16.43
N SER A 302 3.18 -6.73 -17.43
CA SER A 302 3.94 -5.66 -18.08
C SER A 302 4.30 -4.53 -17.12
N ILE A 303 3.37 -4.09 -16.26
CA ILE A 303 3.65 -3.06 -15.25
C ILE A 303 4.75 -3.55 -14.31
N ALA A 304 4.67 -4.78 -13.81
CA ALA A 304 5.67 -5.31 -12.90
C ALA A 304 7.06 -5.41 -13.55
N ALA A 305 7.15 -5.96 -14.76
CA ALA A 305 8.41 -6.04 -15.49
C ALA A 305 9.03 -4.65 -15.73
N LEU A 306 8.22 -3.67 -16.13
CA LEU A 306 8.68 -2.30 -16.34
C LEU A 306 9.04 -1.59 -15.04
N SER A 307 8.34 -1.86 -13.93
CA SER A 307 8.56 -1.17 -12.64
C SER A 307 9.99 -1.34 -12.12
N VAL A 308 10.60 -2.50 -12.37
CA VAL A 308 11.99 -2.79 -11.98
C VAL A 308 13.00 -2.07 -12.88
N ALA A 309 12.60 -1.64 -14.08
CA ALA A 309 13.48 -1.06 -15.09
C ALA A 309 13.41 0.48 -15.20
N VAL A 310 12.60 1.17 -14.38
CA VAL A 310 12.33 2.62 -14.51
C VAL A 310 12.79 3.46 -13.32
N TRP A 311 13.44 2.85 -12.32
CA TRP A 311 13.67 3.44 -10.99
C TRP A 311 14.28 4.84 -10.99
N ALA A 312 15.20 5.13 -11.92
CA ALA A 312 15.98 6.35 -11.88
C ALA A 312 15.27 7.59 -12.45
N HIS A 313 13.96 7.54 -12.73
CA HIS A 313 13.21 8.78 -12.98
C HIS A 313 13.11 9.69 -11.76
N HIS A 314 13.29 9.15 -10.56
CA HIS A 314 13.39 9.95 -9.33
C HIS A 314 14.72 10.71 -9.21
N MET A 315 15.63 10.53 -10.18
CA MET A 315 16.99 11.05 -10.14
C MET A 315 17.27 12.01 -11.31
N PHE A 316 16.24 12.47 -12.05
CA PHE A 316 16.46 13.31 -13.24
C PHE A 316 17.26 14.57 -12.93
N ALA A 317 16.98 15.23 -11.81
CA ALA A 317 17.67 16.45 -11.38
C ALA A 317 19.14 16.26 -10.98
N THR A 318 19.58 15.01 -10.77
CA THR A 318 20.95 14.71 -10.30
C THR A 318 22.01 14.94 -11.38
N GLY A 319 21.62 14.94 -12.65
CA GLY A 319 22.55 14.98 -13.78
C GLY A 319 23.39 13.71 -13.97
N ALA A 320 23.09 12.62 -13.24
CA ALA A 320 23.93 11.43 -13.15
C ALA A 320 23.29 10.15 -13.71
N VAL A 321 22.23 10.28 -14.52
CA VAL A 321 21.46 9.14 -15.05
C VAL A 321 21.26 9.23 -16.56
N LEU A 322 21.01 8.08 -17.19
CA LEU A 322 20.70 8.01 -18.63
C LEU A 322 19.28 8.50 -18.91
N LEU A 323 19.10 9.82 -18.97
CA LEU A 323 17.78 10.48 -19.05
C LEU A 323 16.86 9.91 -20.14
N PRO A 324 17.29 9.74 -21.41
CA PRO A 324 16.36 9.29 -22.46
C PRO A 324 15.82 7.88 -22.21
N PHE A 325 16.63 6.99 -21.64
CA PHE A 325 16.21 5.63 -21.31
C PHE A 325 15.14 5.64 -20.22
N PHE A 326 15.42 6.28 -19.10
CA PHE A 326 14.50 6.30 -17.96
C PHE A 326 13.22 7.09 -18.26
N SER A 327 13.30 8.19 -19.01
CA SER A 327 12.11 8.91 -19.48
C SER A 327 11.23 8.05 -20.39
N PHE A 328 11.81 7.44 -21.44
CA PHE A 328 11.06 6.59 -22.36
C PHE A 328 10.39 5.40 -21.65
N MET A 329 11.13 4.69 -20.81
CA MET A 329 10.60 3.54 -20.08
C MET A 329 9.51 3.96 -19.08
N THR A 330 9.60 5.16 -18.49
CA THR A 330 8.56 5.71 -17.60
C THR A 330 7.30 6.11 -18.37
N TYR A 331 7.40 6.60 -19.60
CA TYR A 331 6.22 6.72 -20.46
C TYR A 331 5.60 5.37 -20.80
N LEU A 332 6.45 4.37 -21.04
CA LEU A 332 5.99 3.05 -21.43
C LEU A 332 5.17 2.35 -20.33
N ILE A 333 5.47 2.55 -19.04
CA ILE A 333 4.67 1.97 -17.94
C ILE A 333 3.30 2.64 -17.75
N ALA A 334 3.13 3.89 -18.22
CA ALA A 334 1.83 4.55 -18.23
C ALA A 334 0.85 3.85 -19.20
N VAL A 335 1.35 3.23 -20.28
CA VAL A 335 0.52 2.53 -21.28
C VAL A 335 -0.27 1.34 -20.71
N PRO A 336 0.34 0.31 -20.09
CA PRO A 336 -0.42 -0.80 -19.52
C PRO A 336 -1.32 -0.35 -18.36
N THR A 337 -0.94 0.69 -17.62
CA THR A 337 -1.82 1.30 -16.61
C THR A 337 -3.07 1.93 -17.25
N GLY A 338 -2.90 2.66 -18.35
CA GLY A 338 -4.00 3.20 -19.16
C GLY A 338 -4.90 2.11 -19.73
N ILE A 339 -4.33 0.97 -20.17
CA ILE A 339 -5.11 -0.20 -20.59
C ILE A 339 -6.02 -0.68 -19.46
N LYS A 340 -5.49 -0.83 -18.23
CA LYS A 340 -6.32 -1.22 -17.06
C LYS A 340 -7.45 -0.23 -16.80
N PHE A 341 -7.21 1.07 -16.94
CA PHE A 341 -8.25 2.10 -16.87
C PHE A 341 -9.37 1.89 -17.88
N PHE A 342 -9.04 1.70 -19.16
CA PHE A 342 -10.05 1.43 -20.19
C PHE A 342 -10.79 0.11 -19.93
N ASN A 343 -10.12 -0.90 -19.36
CA ASN A 343 -10.78 -2.13 -18.95
C ASN A 343 -11.83 -1.90 -17.85
N TRP A 344 -11.54 -1.06 -16.86
CA TRP A 344 -12.50 -0.70 -15.80
C TRP A 344 -13.69 0.08 -16.35
N ILE A 345 -13.45 1.10 -17.19
CA ILE A 345 -14.52 1.84 -17.85
C ILE A 345 -15.38 0.91 -18.72
N GLY A 346 -14.76 0.03 -19.50
CA GLY A 346 -15.46 -0.97 -20.31
C GLY A 346 -16.27 -1.99 -19.50
N THR A 347 -15.86 -2.27 -18.26
CA THR A 347 -16.61 -3.12 -17.33
C THR A 347 -17.87 -2.42 -16.84
N MET A 348 -17.76 -1.14 -16.47
CA MET A 348 -18.92 -0.34 -16.06
C MET A 348 -19.85 -0.02 -17.25
N TRP A 349 -19.31 0.11 -18.45
CA TRP A 349 -20.06 0.47 -19.65
C TRP A 349 -21.16 -0.54 -19.99
N LYS A 350 -22.38 -0.02 -20.20
CA LYS A 350 -23.61 -0.81 -20.42
C LYS A 350 -23.97 -1.76 -19.26
N GLY A 351 -23.36 -1.58 -18.08
CA GLY A 351 -23.78 -2.25 -16.85
C GLY A 351 -24.96 -1.57 -16.18
N GLN A 352 -25.64 -2.27 -15.27
CA GLN A 352 -26.69 -1.71 -14.42
C GLN A 352 -26.07 -1.29 -13.08
N LEU A 353 -25.50 -0.08 -13.04
CA LEU A 353 -24.74 0.40 -11.89
C LEU A 353 -25.65 0.73 -10.71
N THR A 354 -25.22 0.31 -9.52
CA THR A 354 -25.71 0.81 -8.24
C THR A 354 -24.54 1.36 -7.43
N PHE A 355 -24.77 2.47 -6.72
CA PHE A 355 -23.72 3.24 -6.03
C PHE A 355 -23.84 3.10 -4.50
N GLU A 356 -23.69 1.87 -4.04
CA GLU A 356 -23.36 1.56 -2.66
C GLU A 356 -21.92 1.98 -2.33
N THR A 357 -21.59 2.05 -1.05
CA THR A 357 -20.34 2.63 -0.55
C THR A 357 -19.07 2.07 -1.22
N PRO A 358 -18.88 0.74 -1.40
CA PRO A 358 -17.70 0.20 -2.08
C PRO A 358 -17.51 0.70 -3.52
N MET A 359 -18.62 0.82 -4.25
CA MET A 359 -18.62 1.30 -5.63
C MET A 359 -18.29 2.80 -5.70
N LEU A 360 -18.81 3.61 -4.77
CA LEU A 360 -18.48 5.03 -4.67
C LEU A 360 -16.98 5.25 -4.46
N PHE A 361 -16.38 4.54 -3.50
CA PHE A 361 -14.93 4.63 -3.26
C PHE A 361 -14.11 4.16 -4.47
N SER A 362 -14.58 3.14 -5.19
CA SER A 362 -13.92 2.66 -6.42
C SER A 362 -14.00 3.69 -7.57
N VAL A 363 -15.08 4.46 -7.67
CA VAL A 363 -15.18 5.58 -8.62
C VAL A 363 -14.34 6.78 -8.17
N GLY A 364 -14.30 7.07 -6.87
CA GLY A 364 -13.40 8.08 -6.31
C GLY A 364 -11.93 7.76 -6.60
N PHE A 365 -11.54 6.48 -6.49
CA PHE A 365 -10.24 5.98 -6.96
C PHE A 365 -10.02 6.29 -8.44
N LEU A 366 -10.96 5.96 -9.34
CA LEU A 366 -10.77 6.23 -10.78
C LEU A 366 -10.49 7.71 -11.07
N LEU A 367 -11.21 8.62 -10.43
CA LEU A 367 -11.04 10.06 -10.65
C LEU A 367 -9.72 10.58 -10.11
N THR A 368 -9.40 10.26 -8.85
CA THR A 368 -8.16 10.71 -8.20
C THR A 368 -6.92 10.13 -8.88
N PHE A 369 -6.93 8.83 -9.14
CA PHE A 369 -5.83 8.14 -9.79
C PHE A 369 -5.63 8.60 -11.24
N LEU A 370 -6.70 9.02 -11.95
CA LEU A 370 -6.57 9.58 -13.31
C LEU A 370 -5.84 10.92 -13.29
N LEU A 371 -6.24 11.84 -12.40
CA LEU A 371 -5.58 13.15 -12.27
C LEU A 371 -4.12 13.01 -11.84
N GLY A 372 -3.83 12.10 -10.91
CA GLY A 372 -2.46 11.75 -10.53
C GLY A 372 -1.68 11.13 -11.69
N GLY A 373 -2.28 10.21 -12.44
CA GLY A 373 -1.64 9.58 -13.60
C GLY A 373 -1.27 10.58 -14.70
N LEU A 374 -2.12 11.57 -14.97
CA LEU A 374 -1.85 12.64 -15.94
C LEU A 374 -0.63 13.48 -15.54
N THR A 375 -0.52 13.85 -14.26
CA THR A 375 0.66 14.58 -13.75
C THR A 375 1.91 13.70 -13.71
N GLY A 376 1.76 12.39 -13.55
CA GLY A 376 2.88 11.44 -13.65
C GLY A 376 3.51 11.39 -15.04
N VAL A 377 2.69 11.48 -16.09
CA VAL A 377 3.18 11.59 -17.48
C VAL A 377 3.93 12.90 -17.70
N MET A 378 3.55 13.98 -17.01
CA MET A 378 4.32 15.23 -17.04
C MET A 378 5.68 15.07 -16.35
N LEU A 379 5.71 14.43 -15.17
CA LEU A 379 6.94 14.16 -14.41
C LEU A 379 7.88 13.14 -15.08
N ALA A 380 7.36 12.29 -15.96
CA ALA A 380 8.19 11.39 -16.77
C ALA A 380 9.07 12.12 -17.81
N SER A 381 8.85 13.43 -18.01
CA SER A 381 9.62 14.29 -18.91
C SER A 381 10.72 15.04 -18.16
N PRO A 382 12.02 14.77 -18.39
CA PRO A 382 13.09 15.51 -17.72
C PRO A 382 13.01 17.04 -17.89
N PRO A 383 12.71 17.61 -19.09
CA PRO A 383 12.57 19.06 -19.23
C PRO A 383 11.47 19.70 -18.39
N LEU A 384 10.37 18.97 -18.11
CA LEU A 384 9.33 19.45 -17.20
C LEU A 384 9.75 19.21 -15.75
N ASP A 385 10.26 18.01 -15.46
CA ASP A 385 10.66 17.57 -14.12
C ASP A 385 11.77 18.45 -13.54
N PHE A 386 12.72 18.94 -14.33
CA PHE A 386 13.77 19.84 -13.84
C PHE A 386 13.24 21.07 -13.10
N HIS A 387 12.04 21.54 -13.42
CA HIS A 387 11.42 22.65 -12.70
C HIS A 387 10.64 22.22 -11.46
N VAL A 388 10.02 21.04 -11.51
CA VAL A 388 9.01 20.62 -10.52
C VAL A 388 9.48 19.51 -9.57
N THR A 389 10.62 18.88 -9.85
CA THR A 389 11.29 17.91 -8.98
C THR A 389 11.48 18.51 -7.58
N ASP A 390 11.19 17.72 -6.54
CA ASP A 390 11.18 18.14 -5.13
C ASP A 390 10.29 19.35 -4.76
N SER A 391 9.34 19.74 -5.62
CA SER A 391 8.33 20.76 -5.33
C SER A 391 7.00 20.16 -4.84
N TYR A 392 6.06 21.02 -4.42
CA TYR A 392 4.70 20.57 -4.10
C TYR A 392 3.93 19.97 -5.26
N PHE A 393 4.36 20.18 -6.52
CA PHE A 393 3.76 19.48 -7.65
C PHE A 393 3.97 17.97 -7.56
N VAL A 394 5.17 17.52 -7.16
CA VAL A 394 5.48 16.09 -6.94
C VAL A 394 4.73 15.55 -5.72
N VAL A 395 4.65 16.34 -4.65
CA VAL A 395 3.85 15.97 -3.46
C VAL A 395 2.39 15.78 -3.83
N ALA A 396 1.79 16.72 -4.56
CA ALA A 396 0.41 16.66 -5.03
C ALA A 396 0.18 15.47 -5.97
N HIS A 397 1.06 15.29 -6.96
CA HIS A 397 1.04 14.15 -7.87
C HIS A 397 1.00 12.83 -7.09
N PHE A 398 1.96 12.65 -6.17
CA PHE A 398 2.09 11.43 -5.40
C PHE A 398 0.86 11.19 -4.53
N HIS A 399 0.29 12.22 -3.90
CA HIS A 399 -0.95 12.08 -3.14
C HIS A 399 -2.16 11.75 -4.03
N TYR A 400 -2.31 12.36 -5.20
CA TYR A 400 -3.38 11.98 -6.15
C TYR A 400 -3.28 10.53 -6.61
N VAL A 401 -2.07 10.03 -6.83
CA VAL A 401 -1.82 8.64 -7.21
C VAL A 401 -2.03 7.70 -6.02
N LEU A 402 -1.28 7.88 -4.93
CA LEU A 402 -1.23 6.96 -3.81
C LEU A 402 -2.44 7.03 -2.89
N PHE A 403 -3.01 8.20 -2.65
CA PHE A 403 -4.23 8.28 -1.84
C PHE A 403 -5.41 7.63 -2.59
N GLY A 404 -5.44 7.79 -3.92
CA GLY A 404 -6.34 7.04 -4.80
C GLY A 404 -6.14 5.53 -4.62
N THR A 405 -4.95 5.01 -4.89
CA THR A 405 -4.70 3.56 -4.85
C THR A 405 -4.86 2.98 -3.45
N ILE A 406 -4.23 3.57 -2.43
CA ILE A 406 -4.17 2.96 -1.12
C ILE A 406 -5.41 3.32 -0.31
N VAL A 407 -5.78 4.59 -0.19
CA VAL A 407 -6.86 5.00 0.74
C VAL A 407 -8.24 4.73 0.16
N PHE A 408 -8.55 5.25 -1.04
CA PHE A 408 -9.87 5.01 -1.64
C PHE A 408 -10.12 3.51 -1.87
N ALA A 409 -9.16 2.77 -2.41
CA ALA A 409 -9.36 1.34 -2.64
C ALA A 409 -9.31 0.50 -1.35
N THR A 410 -8.53 0.87 -0.33
CA THR A 410 -8.61 0.21 1.00
C THR A 410 -9.99 0.38 1.59
N PHE A 411 -10.56 1.59 1.53
CA PHE A 411 -11.93 1.79 1.99
C PHE A 411 -12.93 1.01 1.15
N ALA A 412 -12.79 1.01 -0.18
CA ALA A 412 -13.63 0.21 -1.06
C ALA A 412 -13.59 -1.29 -0.68
N GLY A 413 -12.40 -1.87 -0.52
CA GLY A 413 -12.19 -3.25 -0.11
C GLY A 413 -12.69 -3.54 1.30
N THR A 414 -12.51 -2.60 2.23
CA THR A 414 -13.03 -2.71 3.60
C THR A 414 -14.55 -2.78 3.57
N TYR A 415 -15.24 -1.79 2.99
CA TYR A 415 -16.71 -1.83 2.89
C TYR A 415 -17.22 -3.07 2.13
N PHE A 416 -16.49 -3.53 1.12
CA PHE A 416 -16.88 -4.68 0.30
C PHE A 416 -16.75 -6.02 1.02
N TRP A 417 -15.63 -6.26 1.69
CA TRP A 417 -15.33 -7.54 2.35
C TRP A 417 -15.63 -7.58 3.85
N PHE A 418 -15.96 -6.45 4.48
CA PHE A 418 -16.34 -6.40 5.89
C PHE A 418 -17.47 -7.39 6.25
N PRO A 419 -18.56 -7.51 5.45
CA PRO A 419 -19.61 -8.48 5.73
C PRO A 419 -19.14 -9.93 5.61
N LYS A 420 -18.17 -10.20 4.72
CA LYS A 420 -17.59 -11.54 4.57
C LYS A 420 -16.70 -11.93 5.74
N MET A 421 -15.97 -10.97 6.32
CA MET A 421 -15.03 -11.23 7.42
C MET A 421 -15.69 -11.18 8.79
N THR A 422 -16.78 -10.40 8.95
CA THR A 422 -17.42 -10.16 10.25
C THR A 422 -18.86 -10.66 10.34
N GLY A 423 -19.49 -11.00 9.21
CA GLY A 423 -20.90 -11.38 9.15
C GLY A 423 -21.87 -10.22 9.33
N ARG A 424 -21.42 -8.97 9.24
CA ARG A 424 -22.25 -7.76 9.47
C ARG A 424 -22.08 -6.75 8.34
N LEU A 425 -23.17 -6.10 7.94
CA LEU A 425 -23.12 -4.95 7.04
C LEU A 425 -22.69 -3.71 7.81
N LEU A 426 -21.94 -2.82 7.13
CA LEU A 426 -21.68 -1.46 7.62
C LEU A 426 -22.85 -0.55 7.25
N ASP A 427 -22.96 0.59 7.94
CA ASP A 427 -24.01 1.58 7.67
C ASP A 427 -23.70 2.35 6.37
N GLU A 428 -24.58 2.24 5.37
CA GLU A 428 -24.44 2.89 4.06
C GLU A 428 -24.56 4.42 4.12
N ARG A 429 -25.32 4.99 5.07
CA ARG A 429 -25.45 6.44 5.20
C ARG A 429 -24.15 7.03 5.75
N LEU A 430 -23.60 6.40 6.78
CA LEU A 430 -22.29 6.79 7.33
C LEU A 430 -21.17 6.52 6.33
N GLY A 431 -21.25 5.43 5.56
CA GLY A 431 -20.33 5.12 4.46
C GLY A 431 -20.29 6.20 3.39
N LYS A 432 -21.47 6.70 2.97
CA LYS A 432 -21.57 7.82 2.01
C LYS A 432 -21.08 9.14 2.59
N LEU A 433 -21.35 9.42 3.86
CA LEU A 433 -20.81 10.60 4.55
C LEU A 433 -19.28 10.56 4.57
N HIS A 434 -18.71 9.42 4.97
CA HIS A 434 -17.26 9.19 4.96
C HIS A 434 -16.66 9.40 3.57
N PHE A 435 -17.30 8.85 2.53
CA PHE A 435 -16.87 9.05 1.15
C PHE A 435 -16.83 10.53 0.77
N TRP A 436 -17.93 11.27 0.94
CA TRP A 436 -18.02 12.65 0.46
C TRP A 436 -17.11 13.61 1.22
N LEU A 437 -16.97 13.44 2.53
CA LEU A 437 -16.02 14.23 3.32
C LEU A 437 -14.58 13.98 2.87
N THR A 438 -14.22 12.71 2.65
CA THR A 438 -12.90 12.33 2.15
C THR A 438 -12.66 12.87 0.74
N PHE A 439 -13.61 12.67 -0.17
CA PHE A 439 -13.49 13.05 -1.56
C PHE A 439 -13.35 14.57 -1.74
N ILE A 440 -14.23 15.34 -1.11
CA ILE A 440 -14.18 16.81 -1.19
C ILE A 440 -12.93 17.32 -0.48
N GLY A 441 -12.66 16.88 0.76
CA GLY A 441 -11.51 17.33 1.54
C GLY A 441 -10.18 17.01 0.88
N PHE A 442 -10.06 15.84 0.24
CA PHE A 442 -8.88 15.43 -0.51
C PHE A 442 -8.58 16.39 -1.67
N HIS A 443 -9.58 16.64 -2.53
CA HIS A 443 -9.39 17.53 -3.68
C HIS A 443 -9.09 18.97 -3.23
N THR A 444 -9.79 19.48 -2.20
CA THR A 444 -9.50 20.82 -1.66
C THR A 444 -8.08 20.94 -1.09
N THR A 445 -7.50 19.85 -0.58
CA THR A 445 -6.15 19.86 0.02
C THR A 445 -5.04 19.81 -1.02
N PHE A 446 -5.15 18.92 -2.01
CA PHE A 446 -4.05 18.61 -2.93
C PHE A 446 -4.19 19.24 -4.31
N LEU A 447 -5.40 19.59 -4.77
CA LEU A 447 -5.56 20.18 -6.10
C LEU A 447 -4.82 21.52 -6.22
N ILE A 448 -4.84 22.32 -5.15
CA ILE A 448 -4.19 23.64 -5.08
C ILE A 448 -2.66 23.58 -4.93
N GLN A 449 -2.10 22.38 -4.79
CA GLN A 449 -0.65 22.17 -4.68
C GLN A 449 0.00 21.89 -6.04
N HIS A 450 -0.80 21.60 -7.08
CA HIS A 450 -0.39 21.65 -8.48
C HIS A 450 -0.34 23.09 -8.96
#